data_AF-A0A2K8SRT2-F1
#
_entry.id   AF-A0A2K8SRT2-F1
#
_cell.length_a   1.000
_cell.length_b   1.000
_cell.length_c   1.000
_cell.angle_alpha   90.00
_cell.angle_beta   90.00
_cell.angle_gamma   90.00
#
_symmetry.space_group_name_H-M   'P 1'
#
loop_
_entity.id
_entity.type
_entity.pdbx_description
1 polymer ?
#
loop_
_entity_poly.entity_id
_entity_poly.type
_entity_poly.pdbx_seq_one_letter_code
_entity_poly.pdbx_strand_id
1 'polypeptide(L)' 'MRGFTQLAVELIALEQWTTSTSELLYGAVTTGEDWRFGVYHRANRQVTQDQKRYQVPEDLSMLVKIIVGIISGS' A
#
# COMPACT_ATOMS: atom_id res chain seq x y z
N MET A 1 14.40 5.44 -4.53
CA MET A 1 13.58 4.85 -3.44
C MET A 1 13.00 5.89 -2.47
N ARG A 2 13.00 7.20 -2.78
CA ARG A 2 12.51 8.23 -1.84
C ARG A 2 11.01 8.11 -1.53
N GLY A 3 10.19 7.93 -2.57
CA GLY A 3 8.73 7.82 -2.39
C GLY A 3 8.30 6.65 -1.50
N PHE A 4 8.96 5.48 -1.61
CA PHE A 4 8.60 4.34 -0.76
C PHE A 4 9.07 4.51 0.68
N THR A 5 10.26 5.07 0.91
CA THR A 5 10.69 5.40 2.27
C THR A 5 9.73 6.37 2.94
N GLN A 6 9.22 7.36 2.21
CA GLN A 6 8.19 8.27 2.72
C GLN A 6 6.90 7.49 3.05
N LEU A 7 6.40 6.65 2.13
CA LEU A 7 5.22 5.82 2.40
C LEU A 7 5.38 4.96 3.66
N ALA A 8 6.54 4.34 3.85
CA ALA A 8 6.80 3.51 5.02
C ALA A 8 6.69 4.31 6.33
N VAL A 9 7.21 5.54 6.35
CA VAL A 9 7.08 6.46 7.49
C VAL A 9 5.62 6.86 7.69
N GLU A 10 4.89 7.17 6.62
CA GLU A 10 3.47 7.53 6.68
C GLU A 10 2.61 6.39 7.23
N LEU A 11 2.87 5.13 6.86
CA LEU A 11 2.16 3.97 7.39
C LEU A 11 2.43 3.76 8.89
N ILE A 12 3.68 3.94 9.34
CA ILE A 12 4.04 3.88 10.77
C ILE A 12 3.42 5.03 11.55
N ALA A 13 3.33 6.22 10.95
CA ALA A 13 2.64 7.34 11.56
C ALA A 13 1.14 7.05 11.66
N LEU A 14 0.50 6.62 10.56
CA LEU A 14 -0.93 6.29 10.51
C LEU A 14 -1.33 5.30 11.60
N GLU A 15 -0.48 4.31 11.90
CA GLU A 15 -0.69 3.35 12.98
C GLU A 15 -0.95 4.00 14.34
N GLN A 16 -0.29 5.12 14.63
CA GLN A 16 -0.38 5.81 15.93
C GLN A 16 -1.66 6.64 16.07
N TRP A 17 -2.33 6.96 14.96
CA TRP A 17 -3.48 7.86 14.94
C TRP A 17 -4.78 7.18 14.52
N THR A 18 -4.70 6.05 13.82
CA THR A 18 -5.88 5.37 13.31
C THR A 18 -6.62 4.63 14.43
N THR A 19 -7.95 4.66 14.39
CA THR A 19 -8.82 3.83 15.24
C THR A 19 -9.11 2.47 14.63
N SER A 20 -8.61 2.20 13.41
CA SER A 20 -8.76 0.92 12.74
C SER A 20 -8.14 -0.20 13.56
N THR A 21 -8.80 -1.35 13.63
CA THR A 21 -8.30 -2.59 14.24
C THR A 21 -7.77 -3.57 13.19
N SER A 22 -7.72 -3.19 11.91
CA SER A 22 -7.18 -4.05 10.84
C SER A 22 -5.75 -4.46 11.15
N GLU A 23 -5.39 -5.73 10.95
CA GLU A 23 -4.02 -6.22 11.15
C GLU A 23 -3.03 -5.67 10.12
N LEU A 24 -3.56 -5.25 8.97
CA LEU A 24 -2.81 -4.74 7.82
C LEU A 24 -3.22 -3.31 7.52
N LEU A 25 -2.25 -2.42 7.32
CA LEU A 25 -2.45 -1.10 6.73
C LEU A 25 -1.81 -1.06 5.35
N TYR A 26 -2.59 -0.69 4.35
CA TYR A 26 -2.16 -0.65 2.96
C TYR A 26 -1.83 0.78 2.54
N GLY A 27 -0.88 0.92 1.63
CA GLY A 27 -0.58 2.18 0.98
C GLY A 27 0.05 1.99 -0.40
N ALA A 28 0.16 3.07 -1.15
CA ALA A 28 0.73 3.03 -2.50
C ALA A 28 1.56 4.30 -2.79
N VAL A 29 2.60 4.14 -3.60
CA VAL A 29 3.33 5.24 -4.23
C VAL A 29 3.05 5.20 -5.71
N THR A 30 2.70 6.35 -6.29
CA THR A 30 2.38 6.44 -7.72
C THR A 30 2.88 7.72 -8.37
N THR A 31 3.19 7.65 -9.67
CA THR A 31 3.39 8.80 -10.57
C THR A 31 2.22 8.98 -11.54
N GLY A 32 1.11 8.25 -11.34
CA GLY A 32 0.01 8.11 -12.30
C GLY A 32 0.23 6.91 -13.22
N GLU A 33 1.37 6.88 -13.90
CA GLU A 33 1.75 5.82 -14.85
C GLU A 33 2.28 4.55 -14.16
N ASP A 34 3.06 4.71 -13.07
CA ASP A 34 3.68 3.60 -12.34
C ASP A 34 3.15 3.55 -10.91
N TRP A 35 2.66 2.38 -10.49
CA TRP A 35 2.16 2.14 -9.14
C TRP A 35 2.95 1.04 -8.43
N ARG A 36 3.19 1.24 -7.13
CA ARG A 36 3.78 0.27 -6.21
C ARG A 36 3.06 0.29 -4.89
N PHE A 37 2.78 -0.88 -4.34
CA PHE A 37 2.08 -1.03 -3.06
C PHE A 37 3.05 -1.31 -1.91
N GLY A 38 2.64 -0.88 -0.72
CA GLY A 38 3.28 -1.17 0.55
C GLY A 38 2.25 -1.63 1.58
N VAL A 39 2.66 -2.52 2.48
CA VAL A 39 1.81 -3.03 3.55
C VAL A 39 2.56 -2.94 4.87
N TYR A 40 1.93 -2.33 5.87
CA TYR A 40 2.37 -2.40 7.26
C TYR A 40 1.66 -3.56 7.96
N HIS A 41 2.47 -4.52 8.42
CA HIS A 41 2.04 -5.69 9.20
C HIS A 41 2.12 -5.35 10.68
N ARG A 42 0.98 -5.14 11.35
CA ARG A 42 0.95 -4.75 12.76
C ARG A 42 1.57 -5.78 13.68
N ALA A 43 1.30 -7.06 13.43
CA ALA A 43 1.80 -8.18 14.22
C ALA A 43 3.32 -8.14 14.41
N ASN A 44 4.06 -7.77 13.35
CA ASN A 44 5.51 -7.77 13.33
C ASN A 44 6.12 -6.35 13.31
N ARG A 45 5.27 -5.31 13.31
CA ARG A 45 5.62 -3.90 13.14
C ARG A 45 6.54 -3.66 11.93
N GLN A 46 6.23 -4.31 10.82
CA GLN A 46 7.08 -4.35 9.63
C GLN A 46 6.37 -3.76 8.41
N VAL A 47 7.06 -2.89 7.66
CA VAL A 47 6.60 -2.46 6.33
C VAL A 47 7.23 -3.35 5.27
N THR A 48 6.41 -3.88 4.37
CA THR A 48 6.84 -4.66 3.20
C THR A 48 6.46 -3.92 1.92
N GLN A 49 7.33 -3.98 0.92
CA GLN A 49 7.07 -3.45 -0.42
C GLN A 49 6.67 -4.60 -1.34
N ASP A 50 5.59 -4.44 -2.11
CA ASP A 50 5.34 -5.34 -3.23
C ASP A 50 6.47 -5.17 -4.26
N GLN A 51 7.02 -6.30 -4.71
CA GLN A 51 8.05 -6.30 -5.75
C GLN A 51 7.45 -5.94 -7.11
N LYS A 52 6.16 -6.22 -7.32
CA LYS A 52 5.50 -5.94 -8.58
C LYS A 52 5.24 -4.43 -8.71
N ARG A 53 5.59 -3.92 -9.90
CA ARG A 53 5.16 -2.62 -10.38
C ARG A 53 3.97 -2.83 -11.30
N TYR A 54 2.95 -1.98 -11.18
CA TYR A 54 1.78 -1.97 -12.05
C TYR A 54 1.85 -0.73 -12.92
N GLN A 55 1.82 -0.92 -14.24
CA GLN A 55 1.89 0.17 -15.22
C GLN A 55 0.50 0.48 -15.75
N VAL A 56 0.17 1.74 -15.96
CA VAL A 56 -1.12 2.17 -16.51
C VAL A 56 -0.87 2.75 -17.91
N PRO A 57 -1.63 2.29 -18.93
CA PRO A 57 -2.89 1.56 -18.86
C PRO A 57 -2.81 0.02 -18.76
N GLU A 58 -1.64 -0.58 -18.94
CA GLU A 58 -1.46 -2.03 -19.18
C GLU A 58 -2.03 -2.91 -18.06
N ASP A 59 -1.77 -2.55 -16.80
CA ASP A 59 -2.20 -3.26 -15.60
C ASP A 59 -3.45 -2.66 -14.95
N LEU A 60 -4.14 -1.70 -15.60
CA LEU A 60 -5.24 -0.95 -14.99
C LEU A 60 -6.32 -1.88 -14.40
N SER A 61 -6.69 -2.92 -15.12
CA SER A 61 -7.68 -3.90 -14.66
C SER A 61 -7.23 -4.63 -13.39
N MET A 62 -5.95 -4.96 -13.28
CA MET A 62 -5.38 -5.60 -12.09
C MET A 62 -5.30 -4.62 -10.92
N LEU A 63 -4.86 -3.39 -11.20
CA LEU A 63 -4.74 -2.33 -10.21
C LEU A 63 -6.09 -2.02 -9.54
N VAL A 64 -7.17 -1.92 -10.33
CA VAL A 64 -8.52 -1.71 -9.80
C VAL A 64 -8.96 -2.89 -8.94
N LYS A 65 -8.67 -4.13 -9.34
CA LYS A 65 -9.00 -5.32 -8.53
C LYS A 65 -8.28 -5.31 -7.18
N ILE A 66 -7.01 -4.93 -7.15
CA ILE A 66 -6.23 -4.81 -5.90
C ILE A 66 -6.85 -3.76 -4.98
N ILE A 67 -7.16 -2.57 -5.50
CA ILE A 67 -7.78 -1.49 -4.72
C ILE A 67 -9.14 -1.92 -4.17
N VAL A 68 -9.98 -2.56 -4.99
CA VAL A 68 -11.29 -3.07 -4.56
C VAL A 68 -11.14 -4.14 -3.48
N GLY A 69 -10.18 -5.06 -3.61
CA GLY A 69 -9.88 -6.06 -2.57
C GLY A 69 -9.50 -5.42 -1.24
N ILE A 70 -8.60 -4.42 -1.27
CA ILE A 70 -8.18 -3.66 -0.08
C ILE A 70 -9.37 -2.97 0.59
N ILE A 71 -10.22 -2.29 -0.18
CA ILE A 71 -11.37 -1.54 0.37
C ILE A 71 -12.45 -2.49 0.90
N SER A 72 -12.64 -3.64 0.27
CA SER A 72 -13.67 -4.62 0.64
C SER A 72 -13.24 -5.52 1.81
N GLY A 73 -11.98 -5.43 2.25
CA GLY A 73 -11.43 -6.28 3.32
C GLY A 73 -11.35 -7.76 2.93
N SER A 74 -11.17 -8.05 1.64
CA SER A 74 -11.18 -9.39 1.05
C SER A 74 -9.78 -9.94 0.78
#